data_AF-A0A3E0D2F5-F1
#
_entry.id   AF-A0A3E0D2F5-F1
#
_cell.length_a   1.000
_cell.length_b   1.000
_cell.length_c   1.000
_cell.angle_alpha   90.00
_cell.angle_beta   90.00
_cell.angle_gamma   90.00
#
_symmetry.space_group_name_H-M   'P 1'
#
loop_
_entity.id
_entity.type
_entity.pdbx_description
1 polymer ?
#
loop_
_entity_poly.entity_id
_entity_poly.type
_entity_poly.pdbx_seq_one_letter_code
_entity_poly.pdbx_strand_id
1 'polypeptide(L)'
;MTFITFTLGLLTFLGLTSCNPNSNKQTAEQTNSILLADKEIFSLYKKTDSIIYVARALTTGNDKFDLHLYELNISTPEGAKQTFDLVQQLTQQELDNKKTELQSKYNWTPFKGNEVLFVQIRPTGFKDEMELLDKRQEIEDKLSKALENKKLGEWFAGDLGPGGGNMLYTVTDIDKSLQIILEILQQNKLDKNVLIGRRVMVDKGDWFYEVIYPTKYSGDFNTM
;
A
#
# COMPACT_ATOMS: atom_id res chain seq x y z
N MET A 1 -33.00 61.74 44.38
CA MET A 1 -34.19 61.09 44.96
C MET A 1 -35.38 61.80 44.33
N THR A 2 -36.23 61.18 43.53
CA THR A 2 -37.08 60.03 43.85
C THR A 2 -37.57 59.38 42.55
N PHE A 3 -37.95 58.10 42.66
CA PHE A 3 -38.38 57.12 41.67
C PHE A 3 -39.45 57.57 40.65
N ILE A 4 -39.37 57.01 39.43
CA ILE A 4 -40.54 56.60 38.65
C ILE A 4 -40.26 55.20 38.07
N THR A 5 -41.14 54.26 38.39
CA THR A 5 -41.14 52.87 37.92
C THR A 5 -42.31 52.62 36.97
N PHE A 6 -42.02 51.83 35.93
CA PHE A 6 -42.85 50.87 35.18
C PHE A 6 -44.14 51.30 34.46
N THR A 7 -44.16 51.06 33.14
CA THR A 7 -45.21 50.21 32.54
C THR A 7 -44.70 49.36 31.38
N LEU A 8 -45.25 48.15 31.35
CA LEU A 8 -45.01 46.98 30.51
C LEU A 8 -45.59 47.15 29.10
N GLY A 9 -44.92 46.62 28.07
CA GLY A 9 -45.42 46.56 26.70
C GLY A 9 -44.99 45.28 25.99
N LEU A 10 -45.78 44.23 26.19
CA LEU A 10 -45.69 42.93 25.54
C LEU A 10 -46.17 43.07 24.07
N LEU A 11 -45.37 42.64 23.09
CA LEU A 11 -45.85 42.40 21.72
C LEU A 11 -45.24 41.09 21.20
N THR A 12 -46.01 40.03 21.39
CA THR A 12 -45.89 38.76 20.69
C THR A 12 -46.31 38.91 19.23
N PHE A 13 -45.50 38.41 18.31
CA PHE A 13 -46.00 37.89 17.02
C PHE A 13 -45.46 36.49 16.81
N LEU A 14 -46.36 35.52 16.99
CA LEU A 14 -46.30 34.19 16.39
C LEU A 14 -46.72 34.33 14.92
N GLY A 15 -46.02 33.63 14.03
CA GLY A 15 -46.35 33.57 12.61
C GLY A 15 -45.50 32.54 11.88
N LEU A 16 -45.95 31.29 11.95
CA LEU A 16 -45.40 30.08 11.32
C LEU A 16 -45.52 30.13 9.79
N THR A 17 -44.53 29.57 9.09
CA THR A 17 -44.67 28.65 7.92
C THR A 17 -43.29 28.03 7.64
N SER A 18 -43.08 26.77 8.02
CA SER A 18 -43.17 25.57 7.16
C SER A 18 -42.11 25.49 6.06
N CYS A 19 -41.17 24.54 6.22
CA CYS A 19 -40.80 23.50 5.25
C CYS A 19 -39.38 23.00 5.55
N ASN A 20 -39.31 21.86 6.23
CA ASN A 20 -38.21 20.93 6.01
C ASN A 20 -38.75 19.92 4.98
N PRO A 21 -38.07 19.76 3.85
CA PRO A 21 -37.50 18.45 3.62
C PRO A 21 -36.10 18.52 3.01
N ASN A 22 -35.25 17.66 3.58
CA ASN A 22 -34.30 16.83 2.86
C ASN A 22 -33.15 17.44 2.06
N SER A 23 -32.00 16.83 2.36
CA SER A 23 -30.85 16.60 1.49
C SER A 23 -30.15 17.85 0.95
N ASN A 24 -29.19 18.30 1.74
CA ASN A 24 -27.82 18.25 1.23
C ASN A 24 -26.97 17.50 2.26
N LYS A 25 -27.11 16.16 2.28
CA LYS A 25 -25.89 15.37 2.33
C LYS A 25 -25.11 15.92 1.15
N GLN A 26 -24.02 16.65 1.41
CA GLN A 26 -22.89 16.55 0.52
C GLN A 26 -22.67 15.05 0.43
N THR A 27 -23.20 14.45 -0.63
CA THR A 27 -22.54 13.33 -1.28
C THR A 27 -21.11 13.80 -1.32
N ALA A 28 -20.31 13.29 -0.37
CA ALA A 28 -18.92 13.05 -0.62
C ALA A 28 -18.94 12.52 -2.04
N GLU A 29 -18.49 13.35 -2.98
CA GLU A 29 -18.16 12.85 -4.30
C GLU A 29 -17.41 11.58 -4.00
N GLN A 30 -17.97 10.45 -4.45
CA GLN A 30 -17.17 9.26 -4.59
C GLN A 30 -16.06 9.73 -5.52
N THR A 31 -14.95 10.20 -4.94
CA THR A 31 -13.66 10.23 -5.58
C THR A 31 -13.55 8.83 -6.10
N ASN A 32 -13.77 8.68 -7.40
CA ASN A 32 -13.43 7.48 -8.13
C ASN A 32 -12.04 7.14 -7.62
N SER A 33 -11.96 6.09 -6.79
CA SER A 33 -10.72 5.68 -6.14
C SER A 33 -9.74 5.48 -7.28
N ILE A 34 -8.86 6.44 -7.49
CA ILE A 34 -7.72 6.27 -8.37
C ILE A 34 -7.03 5.05 -7.78
N LEU A 35 -6.96 3.95 -8.53
CA LEU A 35 -6.17 2.79 -8.12
C LEU A 35 -4.76 3.32 -7.82
N LEU A 36 -4.40 3.33 -6.54
CA LEU A 36 -3.10 3.82 -6.09
C LEU A 36 -2.02 2.76 -6.30
N ALA A 37 -2.45 1.51 -6.41
CA ALA A 37 -1.68 0.38 -6.89
C ALA A 37 -2.35 -0.25 -8.11
N ASP A 38 -1.54 -0.66 -9.08
CA ASP A 38 -1.98 -1.61 -10.09
C ASP A 38 -2.37 -2.93 -9.41
N LYS A 39 -3.44 -3.57 -9.87
CA LYS A 39 -3.92 -4.83 -9.28
C LYS A 39 -3.22 -6.02 -9.91
N GLU A 40 -2.78 -6.98 -9.09
CA GLU A 40 -2.17 -8.22 -9.59
C GLU A 40 -3.20 -9.14 -10.27
N ILE A 41 -2.87 -9.62 -11.47
CA ILE A 41 -3.63 -10.64 -12.18
C ILE A 41 -3.00 -12.02 -11.97
N PHE A 42 -1.67 -12.10 -12.05
CA PHE A 42 -0.90 -13.27 -11.63
C PHE A 42 0.56 -12.91 -11.34
N SER A 43 1.22 -13.76 -10.56
CA SER A 43 2.66 -13.87 -10.47
C SER A 43 3.09 -15.32 -10.76
N LEU A 44 4.10 -15.49 -11.60
CA LEU A 44 4.77 -16.77 -11.85
C LEU A 44 6.24 -16.65 -11.45
N TYR A 45 6.81 -17.73 -10.91
CA TYR A 45 8.17 -17.71 -10.41
C TYR A 45 9.02 -18.83 -11.01
N LYS A 46 10.29 -18.51 -11.23
CA LYS A 46 11.36 -19.48 -11.52
C LYS A 46 12.48 -19.22 -10.53
N LYS A 47 13.18 -20.25 -10.09
CA LYS A 47 14.24 -20.11 -9.09
C LYS A 47 15.51 -20.86 -9.49
N THR A 48 16.67 -20.27 -9.19
CA THR A 48 17.98 -20.92 -9.08
C THR A 48 18.45 -20.87 -7.62
N ASP A 49 19.70 -21.22 -7.33
CA ASP A 49 20.20 -21.19 -5.94
C ASP A 49 20.15 -19.78 -5.34
N SER A 50 20.47 -18.76 -6.13
CA SER A 50 20.63 -17.38 -5.66
C SER A 50 19.76 -16.34 -6.37
N ILE A 51 18.92 -16.74 -7.32
CA ILE A 51 18.07 -15.81 -8.09
C ILE A 51 16.63 -16.35 -8.14
N ILE A 52 15.67 -15.48 -7.88
CA ILE A 52 14.26 -15.69 -8.19
C ILE A 52 13.91 -14.81 -9.37
N TYR A 53 13.48 -15.41 -10.48
CA TYR A 53 12.91 -14.69 -11.62
C TYR A 53 11.40 -14.60 -11.44
N VAL A 54 10.85 -13.44 -11.73
CA VAL A 54 9.43 -13.16 -11.59
C VAL A 54 8.85 -12.70 -12.92
N ALA A 55 7.71 -13.28 -13.27
CA ALA A 55 6.81 -12.74 -14.27
C ALA A 55 5.51 -12.33 -13.59
N ARG A 56 5.26 -11.03 -13.48
CA ARG A 56 4.06 -10.48 -12.84
C ARG A 56 3.21 -9.73 -13.86
N ALA A 57 1.92 -10.05 -13.89
CA ALA A 57 0.94 -9.30 -14.66
C ALA A 57 0.12 -8.39 -13.76
N LEU A 58 0.03 -7.13 -14.14
CA LEU A 58 -0.73 -6.10 -13.45
C LEU A 58 -1.78 -5.53 -14.40
N THR A 59 -2.97 -5.16 -13.89
CA THR A 59 -3.92 -4.35 -14.66
C THR A 59 -3.73 -2.87 -14.38
N THR A 60 -3.63 -2.08 -15.45
CA THR A 60 -3.47 -0.61 -15.40
C THR A 60 -4.81 0.11 -15.68
N GLY A 61 -5.93 -0.62 -15.65
CA GLY A 61 -7.26 -0.15 -16.07
C GLY A 61 -7.51 -0.25 -17.57
N ASN A 62 -8.80 -0.21 -17.96
CA ASN A 62 -9.28 -0.22 -19.35
C ASN A 62 -8.76 -1.38 -20.22
N ASP A 63 -8.83 -2.62 -19.72
CA ASP A 63 -8.40 -3.84 -20.43
C ASP A 63 -6.93 -3.84 -20.91
N LYS A 64 -6.10 -3.01 -20.27
CA LYS A 64 -4.66 -2.97 -20.48
C LYS A 64 -3.94 -3.65 -19.33
N PHE A 65 -2.93 -4.44 -19.70
CA PHE A 65 -2.15 -5.23 -18.77
C PHE A 65 -0.67 -4.96 -19.00
N ASP A 66 0.06 -4.70 -17.92
CA ASP A 66 1.51 -4.64 -17.95
C ASP A 66 2.06 -5.99 -17.46
N LEU A 67 2.82 -6.68 -18.30
CA LEU A 67 3.64 -7.83 -17.93
C LEU A 67 5.04 -7.35 -17.56
N HIS A 68 5.39 -7.54 -16.29
CA HIS A 68 6.67 -7.18 -15.70
C HIS A 68 7.55 -8.43 -15.61
N LEU A 69 8.76 -8.36 -16.15
CA LEU A 69 9.80 -9.38 -15.99
C LEU A 69 10.99 -8.79 -15.25
N TYR A 70 11.41 -9.44 -14.18
CA TYR A 70 12.52 -9.00 -13.35
C TYR A 70 13.09 -10.16 -12.53
N GLU A 71 14.24 -9.91 -11.92
CA GLU A 71 14.92 -10.85 -11.05
C GLU A 71 15.16 -10.28 -9.65
N LEU A 72 15.20 -11.17 -8.67
CA LEU A 72 15.53 -10.93 -7.28
C LEU A 72 16.78 -11.74 -6.97
N ASN A 73 17.92 -11.07 -6.79
CA ASN A 73 19.13 -11.70 -6.30
C ASN A 73 19.04 -11.82 -4.77
N ILE A 74 19.06 -13.06 -4.30
CA ILE A 74 18.95 -13.48 -2.90
C ILE A 74 20.23 -14.15 -2.40
N SER A 75 21.38 -13.86 -3.04
CA SER A 75 22.68 -14.40 -2.65
C SER A 75 23.16 -13.94 -1.26
N THR A 76 22.57 -12.86 -0.74
CA THR A 76 22.89 -12.27 0.56
C THR A 76 21.69 -12.41 1.50
N PRO A 77 21.87 -12.87 2.75
CA PRO A 77 20.77 -13.02 3.69
C PRO A 77 20.21 -11.68 4.22
N GLU A 78 20.99 -10.60 4.14
CA GLU A 78 20.67 -9.26 4.68
C GLU A 78 19.76 -8.40 3.79
N GLY A 79 19.47 -8.87 2.57
CA GLY A 79 18.64 -8.13 1.64
C GLY A 79 18.53 -8.79 0.27
N ALA A 80 17.60 -8.30 -0.53
CA ALA A 80 17.42 -8.73 -1.91
C ALA A 80 17.72 -7.56 -2.85
N LYS A 81 18.41 -7.84 -3.96
CA LYS A 81 18.57 -6.87 -5.05
C LYS A 81 17.61 -7.19 -6.18
N GLN A 82 16.73 -6.25 -6.50
CA GLN A 82 15.79 -6.38 -7.60
C GLN A 82 16.35 -5.70 -8.86
N THR A 83 16.34 -6.40 -9.99
CA THR A 83 16.75 -5.85 -11.30
C THR A 83 15.60 -6.03 -12.28
N PHE A 84 15.14 -4.93 -12.85
CA PHE A 84 14.00 -4.92 -13.76
C PHE A 84 14.44 -5.04 -15.21
N ASP A 85 13.91 -6.05 -15.91
CA ASP A 85 14.36 -6.36 -17.28
C ASP A 85 13.41 -5.75 -18.32
N LEU A 86 12.10 -5.95 -18.15
CA LEU A 86 11.12 -5.62 -19.19
C LEU A 86 9.74 -5.31 -18.61
N VAL A 87 9.12 -4.26 -19.16
CA VAL A 87 7.67 -4.05 -19.12
C VAL A 87 7.12 -4.24 -20.52
N GLN A 88 6.12 -5.10 -20.67
CA GLN A 88 5.39 -5.27 -21.91
C GLN A 88 3.89 -5.00 -21.68
N GLN A 89 3.34 -4.02 -22.38
CA GLN A 89 1.90 -3.79 -22.39
C GLN A 89 1.22 -4.78 -23.33
N LEU A 90 0.17 -5.43 -22.86
CA LEU A 90 -0.54 -6.52 -23.53
C LEU A 90 -2.06 -6.30 -23.46
N THR A 91 -2.75 -6.81 -24.48
CA THR A 91 -4.19 -7.11 -24.42
C THR A 91 -4.45 -8.36 -23.58
N GLN A 92 -5.71 -8.60 -23.19
CA GLN A 92 -6.10 -9.82 -22.45
C GLN A 92 -5.69 -11.11 -23.20
N GLN A 93 -5.95 -11.19 -24.51
CA GLN A 93 -5.63 -12.37 -25.30
C GLN A 93 -4.11 -12.63 -25.37
N GLU A 94 -3.32 -11.57 -25.53
CA GLU A 94 -1.86 -11.71 -25.52
C GLU A 94 -1.32 -12.09 -24.14
N LEU A 95 -1.93 -11.56 -23.08
CA LEU A 95 -1.58 -11.91 -21.71
C LEU A 95 -1.82 -13.41 -21.42
N ASP A 96 -2.96 -13.95 -21.84
CA ASP A 96 -3.29 -15.36 -21.66
C ASP A 96 -2.34 -16.29 -22.43
N ASN A 97 -1.99 -15.90 -23.66
CA ASN A 97 -0.97 -16.60 -24.45
C ASN A 97 0.40 -16.56 -23.75
N LYS A 98 0.81 -15.40 -23.24
CA LYS A 98 2.08 -15.23 -22.52
C LYS A 98 2.12 -16.02 -21.22
N LYS A 99 1.04 -16.02 -20.44
CA LYS A 99 0.91 -16.82 -19.23
C LYS A 99 1.16 -18.30 -19.52
N THR A 100 0.53 -18.82 -20.56
CA THR A 100 0.70 -20.22 -21.01
C THR A 100 2.14 -20.52 -21.41
N GLU A 101 2.78 -19.63 -22.19
CA GLU A 101 4.19 -19.76 -22.58
C GLU A 101 5.12 -19.81 -21.35
N LEU A 102 4.90 -18.88 -20.41
CA LEU A 102 5.76 -18.69 -19.25
C LEU A 102 5.58 -19.78 -18.19
N GLN A 103 4.39 -20.35 -18.02
CA GLN A 103 4.13 -21.41 -17.02
C GLN A 103 5.08 -22.61 -17.13
N SER A 104 5.51 -22.97 -18.34
CA SER A 104 6.48 -24.06 -18.54
C SER A 104 7.88 -23.73 -18.00
N LYS A 105 8.25 -22.44 -17.97
CA LYS A 105 9.57 -21.93 -17.56
C LYS A 105 9.57 -21.41 -16.12
N TYR A 106 8.45 -20.88 -15.65
CA TYR A 106 8.19 -20.32 -14.33
C TYR A 106 7.31 -21.28 -13.53
N ASN A 107 7.90 -22.43 -13.21
CA ASN A 107 7.25 -23.58 -12.61
C ASN A 107 7.57 -23.79 -11.13
N TRP A 108 8.19 -22.80 -10.48
CA TRP A 108 8.44 -22.81 -9.04
C TRP A 108 7.41 -21.96 -8.32
N THR A 109 7.10 -22.28 -7.07
CA THR A 109 6.18 -21.52 -6.23
C THR A 109 6.83 -21.30 -4.87
N PRO A 110 6.85 -20.05 -4.35
CA PRO A 110 7.29 -19.78 -2.99
C PRO A 110 6.55 -20.65 -1.97
N PHE A 111 7.21 -20.95 -0.85
CA PHE A 111 6.55 -21.68 0.23
C PHE A 111 5.37 -20.87 0.78
N LYS A 112 4.31 -21.60 1.17
CA LYS A 112 3.15 -21.00 1.81
C LYS A 112 3.49 -20.61 3.24
N GLY A 113 3.10 -19.40 3.63
CA GLY A 113 3.22 -18.90 4.99
C GLY A 113 2.29 -17.71 5.21
N ASN A 114 2.51 -16.98 6.29
CA ASN A 114 1.85 -15.70 6.50
C ASN A 114 2.30 -14.72 5.42
N GLU A 115 1.34 -14.07 4.75
CA GLU A 115 1.63 -12.99 3.82
C GLU A 115 2.12 -11.79 4.63
N VAL A 116 3.30 -11.27 4.30
CA VAL A 116 3.90 -10.14 5.00
C VAL A 116 4.19 -9.03 4.00
N LEU A 117 3.70 -7.82 4.33
CA LEU A 117 4.09 -6.59 3.66
C LEU A 117 5.10 -5.84 4.53
N PHE A 118 6.25 -5.52 3.94
CA PHE A 118 7.30 -4.70 4.54
C PHE A 118 7.22 -3.31 3.93
N VAL A 119 6.84 -2.32 4.74
CA VAL A 119 6.79 -0.90 4.35
C VAL A 119 8.05 -0.22 4.87
N GLN A 120 8.87 0.33 3.97
CA GLN A 120 10.10 1.04 4.29
C GLN A 120 10.00 2.50 3.85
N ILE A 121 9.88 3.42 4.81
CA ILE A 121 9.98 4.86 4.56
C ILE A 121 11.46 5.21 4.43
N ARG A 122 11.86 5.69 3.26
CA ARG A 122 13.26 6.04 2.99
C ARG A 122 13.67 7.29 3.77
N PRO A 123 14.93 7.42 4.20
CA PRO A 123 15.39 8.56 5.02
C PRO A 123 15.42 9.89 4.26
N THR A 124 15.35 9.86 2.92
CA THR A 124 15.37 11.06 2.09
C THR A 124 14.23 12.02 2.45
N GLY A 125 14.55 13.29 2.70
CA GLY A 125 13.56 14.32 2.99
C GLY A 125 13.27 14.51 4.48
N PHE A 126 13.89 13.72 5.36
CA PHE A 126 13.94 13.95 6.79
C PHE A 126 15.25 14.64 7.17
N LYS A 127 15.21 15.48 8.21
CA LYS A 127 16.38 16.20 8.73
C LYS A 127 17.36 15.25 9.43
N ASP A 128 16.84 14.30 10.19
CA ASP A 128 17.59 13.35 10.99
C ASP A 128 16.77 12.07 11.25
N GLU A 129 17.41 11.08 11.85
CA GLU A 129 16.78 9.79 12.17
C GLU A 129 15.65 9.93 13.20
N MET A 130 15.69 10.95 14.07
CA MET A 130 14.64 11.17 15.06
C MET A 130 13.35 11.65 14.39
N GLU A 131 13.45 12.57 13.44
CA GLU A 131 12.29 13.01 12.66
C GLU A 131 11.69 11.86 11.85
N LEU A 132 12.53 10.99 11.28
CA LEU A 132 12.08 9.78 10.60
C LEU A 132 11.40 8.81 11.57
N LEU A 133 11.95 8.60 12.77
CA LEU A 133 11.38 7.71 13.80
C LEU A 133 9.98 8.18 14.22
N ASP A 134 9.86 9.47 14.54
CA ASP A 134 8.60 10.09 14.95
C ASP A 134 7.57 9.94 13.82
N LYS A 135 7.99 10.20 12.57
CA LYS A 135 7.09 10.05 11.42
C LYS A 135 6.70 8.60 11.19
N ARG A 136 7.63 7.66 11.30
CA ARG A 136 7.39 6.22 11.17
C ARG A 136 6.39 5.74 12.21
N GLN A 137 6.53 6.14 13.48
CA GLN A 137 5.59 5.81 14.56
C GLN A 137 4.18 6.37 14.28
N GLU A 138 4.09 7.63 13.84
CA GLU A 138 2.80 8.25 13.47
C GLU A 138 2.09 7.47 12.35
N ILE A 139 2.84 7.01 11.34
CA ILE A 139 2.30 6.25 10.21
C ILE A 139 1.94 4.83 10.63
N GLU A 140 2.79 4.17 11.43
CA GLU A 140 2.55 2.84 11.96
C GLU A 140 1.20 2.77 12.68
N ASP A 141 0.93 3.72 13.58
CA ASP A 141 -0.34 3.81 14.31
C ASP A 141 -1.56 3.94 13.37
N LYS A 142 -1.44 4.74 12.32
CA LYS A 142 -2.50 4.95 11.33
C LYS A 142 -2.75 3.67 10.52
N LEU A 143 -1.69 3.03 10.06
CA LEU A 143 -1.74 1.79 9.28
C LEU A 143 -2.31 0.64 10.10
N SER A 144 -1.80 0.41 11.31
CA SER A 144 -2.27 -0.65 12.21
C SER A 144 -3.77 -0.53 12.47
N LYS A 145 -4.24 0.66 12.87
CA LYS A 145 -5.68 0.91 13.08
C LYS A 145 -6.50 0.67 11.82
N ALA A 146 -6.03 1.11 10.65
CA ALA A 146 -6.78 0.97 9.41
C ALA A 146 -6.89 -0.48 8.94
N LEU A 147 -5.81 -1.26 9.06
CA LEU A 147 -5.77 -2.68 8.71
C LEU A 147 -6.58 -3.52 9.69
N GLU A 148 -6.45 -3.28 10.99
CA GLU A 148 -7.20 -3.99 12.05
C GLU A 148 -8.72 -3.74 11.93
N ASN A 149 -9.14 -2.49 11.77
CA ASN A 149 -10.55 -2.12 11.63
C ASN A 149 -11.24 -2.84 10.46
N LYS A 150 -10.47 -3.19 9.42
CA LYS A 150 -10.96 -3.91 8.24
C LYS A 150 -10.67 -5.41 8.29
N LYS A 151 -10.01 -5.91 9.34
CA LYS A 151 -9.56 -7.31 9.48
C LYS A 151 -8.66 -7.76 8.33
N LEU A 152 -7.81 -6.85 7.85
CA LEU A 152 -6.93 -7.08 6.69
C LEU A 152 -5.49 -7.35 7.08
N GLY A 153 -5.09 -7.03 8.31
CA GLY A 153 -3.76 -7.32 8.79
C GLY A 153 -3.53 -6.86 10.22
N GLU A 154 -2.39 -7.28 10.74
CA GLU A 154 -1.92 -7.01 12.09
C GLU A 154 -0.46 -6.56 12.02
N TRP A 155 -0.10 -5.63 12.90
CA TRP A 155 1.29 -5.23 13.06
C TRP A 155 2.14 -6.41 13.53
N PHE A 156 3.30 -6.59 12.90
CA PHE A 156 4.23 -7.67 13.19
C PHE A 156 5.50 -7.16 13.89
N ALA A 157 6.14 -6.14 13.31
CA ALA A 157 7.38 -5.55 13.81
C ALA A 157 7.64 -4.17 13.17
N GLY A 158 8.55 -3.39 13.74
CA GLY A 158 9.01 -2.14 13.16
C GLY A 158 10.25 -1.62 13.87
N ASP A 159 11.12 -0.96 13.12
CA ASP A 159 12.39 -0.42 13.61
C ASP A 159 12.90 0.73 12.72
N LEU A 160 13.99 1.35 13.16
CA LEU A 160 14.89 2.09 12.28
C LEU A 160 16.04 1.17 11.91
N GLY A 161 16.11 0.79 10.65
CA GLY A 161 17.15 -0.11 10.14
C GLY A 161 17.74 0.40 8.84
N PRO A 162 18.64 -0.39 8.22
CA PRO A 162 19.19 -0.05 6.92
C PRO A 162 18.09 0.15 5.89
N GLY A 163 18.11 1.30 5.22
CA GLY A 163 17.07 1.70 4.26
C GLY A 163 15.98 2.62 4.81
N GLY A 164 15.81 2.73 6.15
CA GLY A 164 15.01 3.77 6.78
C GLY A 164 14.05 3.28 7.87
N GLY A 165 12.84 3.86 7.90
CA GLY A 165 11.81 3.54 8.88
C GLY A 165 10.97 2.36 8.41
N ASN A 166 11.16 1.22 9.05
CA ASN A 166 10.56 -0.05 8.67
C ASN A 166 9.30 -0.36 9.48
N MET A 167 8.30 -0.92 8.83
CA MET A 167 7.06 -1.41 9.43
C MET A 167 6.63 -2.68 8.70
N LEU A 168 6.37 -3.75 9.45
CA LEU A 168 6.00 -5.06 8.92
C LEU A 168 4.58 -5.39 9.36
N TYR A 169 3.78 -5.87 8.42
CA TYR A 169 2.40 -6.27 8.65
C TYR A 169 2.17 -7.68 8.14
N THR A 170 1.58 -8.54 8.96
CA THR A 170 0.95 -9.76 8.44
C THR A 170 -0.39 -9.37 7.85
N VAL A 171 -0.71 -9.83 6.64
CA VAL A 171 -1.93 -9.46 5.92
C VAL A 171 -2.73 -10.67 5.46
N THR A 172 -4.04 -10.49 5.28
CA THR A 172 -4.94 -11.54 4.79
C THR A 172 -5.28 -11.39 3.29
N ASP A 173 -5.12 -10.19 2.74
CA ASP A 173 -5.35 -9.86 1.33
C ASP A 173 -4.37 -8.75 0.93
N ILE A 174 -3.39 -9.09 0.08
CA ILE A 174 -2.30 -8.19 -0.32
C ILE A 174 -2.82 -6.98 -1.07
N ASP A 175 -3.67 -7.16 -2.07
CA ASP A 175 -4.15 -6.07 -2.92
C ASP A 175 -4.92 -5.03 -2.10
N LYS A 176 -5.85 -5.50 -1.23
CA LYS A 176 -6.63 -4.59 -0.38
C LYS A 176 -5.76 -3.90 0.66
N SER A 177 -4.81 -4.62 1.26
CA SER A 177 -3.91 -4.06 2.27
C SER A 177 -2.97 -3.04 1.66
N LEU A 178 -2.38 -3.34 0.50
CA LEU A 178 -1.53 -2.42 -0.25
C LEU A 178 -2.27 -1.13 -0.60
N GLN A 179 -3.51 -1.22 -1.09
CA GLN A 179 -4.33 -0.06 -1.38
C GLN A 179 -4.51 0.84 -0.14
N ILE A 180 -4.86 0.27 1.02
CA ILE A 180 -5.02 1.03 2.28
C ILE A 180 -3.71 1.67 2.72
N ILE A 181 -2.60 0.92 2.64
CA ILE A 181 -1.27 1.41 3.00
C ILE A 181 -0.92 2.62 2.13
N LEU A 182 -1.12 2.52 0.81
CA LEU A 182 -0.82 3.61 -0.12
C LEU A 182 -1.74 4.83 0.07
N GLU A 183 -3.03 4.63 0.36
CA GLU A 183 -3.95 5.72 0.69
C GLU A 183 -3.46 6.52 1.90
N ILE A 184 -3.04 5.83 2.96
CA ILE A 184 -2.51 6.48 4.17
C ILE A 184 -1.18 7.15 3.88
N LEU A 185 -0.25 6.49 3.18
CA LEU A 185 1.03 7.10 2.83
C LEU A 185 0.86 8.35 1.96
N GLN A 186 -0.07 8.33 1.00
CA GLN A 186 -0.38 9.48 0.15
C GLN A 186 -1.01 10.63 0.94
N GLN A 187 -1.97 10.35 1.84
CA GLN A 187 -2.54 11.36 2.75
C GLN A 187 -1.47 12.05 3.60
N ASN A 188 -0.36 11.35 3.86
CA ASN A 188 0.77 11.86 4.63
C ASN A 188 1.97 12.30 3.75
N LYS A 189 1.81 12.33 2.42
CA LYS A 189 2.82 12.75 1.43
C LYS A 189 4.11 11.90 1.44
N LEU A 190 3.97 10.61 1.72
CA LEU A 190 5.07 9.63 1.78
C LEU A 190 5.05 8.64 0.61
N ASP A 191 4.03 8.67 -0.24
CA ASP A 191 3.84 7.76 -1.38
C ASP A 191 5.04 7.72 -2.34
N LYS A 192 5.75 8.85 -2.51
CA LYS A 192 6.96 8.89 -3.35
C LYS A 192 8.24 8.47 -2.63
N ASN A 193 8.20 8.33 -1.32
CA ASN A 193 9.36 8.11 -0.47
C ASN A 193 9.30 6.77 0.29
N VAL A 194 8.60 5.79 -0.29
CA VAL A 194 8.41 4.48 0.32
C VAL A 194 8.83 3.37 -0.66
N LEU A 195 9.28 2.26 -0.12
CA LEU A 195 9.34 0.97 -0.80
C LEU A 195 8.42 0.00 -0.05
N ILE A 196 7.65 -0.80 -0.77
CA ILE A 196 6.82 -1.85 -0.16
C ILE A 196 7.23 -3.19 -0.75
N GLY A 197 7.73 -4.07 0.10
CA GLY A 197 8.11 -5.44 -0.23
C GLY A 197 7.04 -6.46 0.18
N ARG A 198 6.81 -7.46 -0.65
CA ARG A 198 6.09 -8.69 -0.30
C ARG A 198 7.10 -9.77 0.06
N ARG A 199 6.91 -10.47 1.18
CA ARG A 199 7.79 -11.58 1.54
C ARG A 199 7.70 -12.70 0.51
N VAL A 200 8.86 -13.21 0.07
CA VAL A 200 8.98 -14.38 -0.80
C VAL A 200 9.70 -15.48 -0.03
N MET A 201 8.95 -16.49 0.41
CA MET A 201 9.50 -17.56 1.25
C MET A 201 10.21 -18.62 0.39
N VAL A 202 11.54 -18.68 0.52
CA VAL A 202 12.39 -19.68 -0.13
C VAL A 202 12.65 -20.87 0.78
N ASP A 203 12.83 -20.64 2.07
CA ASP A 203 12.83 -21.61 3.16
C ASP A 203 12.12 -21.01 4.40
N LYS A 204 11.82 -21.83 5.42
CA LYS A 204 11.08 -21.44 6.64
C LYS A 204 11.75 -20.29 7.41
N GLY A 205 13.07 -20.20 7.34
CA GLY A 205 13.86 -19.17 8.03
C GLY A 205 14.07 -17.90 7.23
N ASP A 206 13.73 -17.88 5.95
CA ASP A 206 14.15 -16.81 5.04
C ASP A 206 13.22 -15.59 5.11
N TRP A 207 13.83 -14.41 4.99
CA TRP A 207 13.17 -13.12 5.02
C TRP A 207 13.52 -12.29 3.78
N PHE A 208 13.41 -12.93 2.61
CA PHE A 208 13.53 -12.22 1.33
C PHE A 208 12.25 -11.49 0.98
N TYR A 209 12.40 -10.33 0.36
CA TYR A 209 11.28 -9.50 -0.07
C TYR A 209 11.44 -9.11 -1.54
N GLU A 210 10.30 -9.12 -2.21
CA GLU A 210 10.13 -8.63 -3.57
C GLU A 210 9.46 -7.27 -3.51
N VAL A 211 10.07 -6.23 -4.07
CA VAL A 211 9.49 -4.89 -4.05
C VAL A 211 8.32 -4.83 -5.02
N ILE A 212 7.12 -4.62 -4.48
CA ILE A 212 5.86 -4.54 -5.23
C ILE A 212 5.38 -3.10 -5.43
N TYR A 213 5.92 -2.16 -4.65
CA TYR A 213 5.70 -0.73 -4.85
C TYR A 213 7.00 0.06 -4.61
N PRO A 214 7.39 0.98 -5.51
CA PRO A 214 6.78 1.23 -6.82
C PRO A 214 6.88 0.00 -7.74
N THR A 215 5.93 -0.16 -8.67
CA THR A 215 5.80 -1.38 -9.50
C THR A 215 6.96 -1.60 -10.48
N LYS A 216 7.80 -0.58 -10.68
CA LYS A 216 8.99 -0.58 -11.56
C LYS A 216 10.24 -0.23 -10.75
N TYR A 217 10.53 -1.03 -9.72
CA TYR A 217 11.69 -0.84 -8.86
C TYR A 217 12.91 -1.64 -9.34
N SER A 218 14.08 -1.00 -9.31
CA SER A 218 15.39 -1.65 -9.37
C SER A 218 16.29 -1.06 -8.31
N GLY A 219 16.99 -1.92 -7.56
CA GLY A 219 17.83 -1.52 -6.46
C GLY A 219 17.83 -2.54 -5.33
N ASP A 220 18.53 -2.19 -4.26
CA ASP A 220 18.65 -3.02 -3.07
C ASP A 220 17.44 -2.79 -2.15
N PHE A 221 16.92 -3.85 -1.55
CA PHE A 221 15.93 -3.80 -0.50
C PHE A 221 16.54 -4.42 0.75
N ASN A 222 17.03 -3.55 1.63
CA ASN A 222 17.75 -3.93 2.84
C ASN A 222 16.76 -4.21 3.96
N THR A 223 16.90 -5.36 4.60
CA THR A 223 15.99 -5.84 5.66
C THR A 223 16.67 -5.95 7.02
N MET A 224 18.01 -5.86 7.06
CA MET A 224 18.86 -5.93 8.25
C MET A 224 19.99 -4.93 8.16
#